data_AF-A0A8J6HUC4-F1
#
_entry.id   AF-A0A8J6HUC4-F1
#
_cell.length_a   1.000
_cell.length_b   1.000
_cell.length_c   1.000
_cell.angle_alpha   90.00
_cell.angle_beta   90.00
_cell.angle_gamma   90.00
#
_symmetry.space_group_name_H-M   'P 1'
#
loop_
_entity.id
_entity.type
_entity.pdbx_description
1 polymer ?
#
loop_
_entity_poly.entity_id
_entity_poly.type
_entity_poly.pdbx_seq_one_letter_code
_entity_poly.pdbx_strand_id
1 'polypeptide(L)'
;MDVTQDFLFYTSGGGSQAYVFTPDGDKGAQRVASEVKTTLIEGDVYVGVLQEFSSWARQLIKVYNNDNTHIEFDWIIGPLDITDGGKEVITRFTTPLKTNSTFYTDSNGREMLKRVRNYRPDYDYTNEQPVSGNYYPITSKIVIRDEEAGLELAVLNDRSQGGSSVEDGEAELMVHRAIRTNDDFGLNEVEYDHGIVVRGKHYLVVGPIAGNGEKSLAAIERDVAQRKVLLPWVFITDQDVSERLQNLQFSNLNRPLDDNVQILTLEPWKDDTLLLRLEHVLEKNEDENLSKETTVDLSDLFATFTITELQETTLGGNIPLDENVRLSWPGSSSTESTKDVDGLKACPVADPSALNVHIVPHSHDDVGWTKTVDQYYFQDVQNVISSVIVALKLNPERRFVQVETAFFKKWWEQEKDSIKQDVINLVNNGQFEIINGAWCMNDEAGVLYQCTIDQYTLGRGSAGRSILSDTVASKPRFRQN
;
A
#
# COMPACT_ATOMS: atom_id res chain seq x y z
N MET A 1 -1.48 11.26 29.61
CA MET A 1 -0.11 11.09 29.11
C MET A 1 0.29 12.38 28.43
N ASP A 2 1.46 12.91 28.71
CA ASP A 2 1.92 14.15 28.08
C ASP A 2 2.49 13.82 26.69
N VAL A 3 1.91 14.42 25.65
CA VAL A 3 2.34 14.25 24.27
C VAL A 3 2.64 15.63 23.70
N THR A 4 3.81 15.79 23.11
CA THR A 4 4.17 17.00 22.35
C THR A 4 4.33 16.66 20.88
N GLN A 5 3.96 17.58 20.00
CA GLN A 5 4.19 17.47 18.56
C GLN A 5 4.93 18.72 18.06
N ASP A 6 5.84 18.53 17.12
CA ASP A 6 6.58 19.62 16.46
C ASP A 6 6.87 19.28 14.98
N PHE A 7 7.05 20.31 14.16
CA PHE A 7 7.63 20.14 12.82
C PHE A 7 9.14 20.36 12.88
N LEU A 8 9.87 19.39 12.34
CA LEU A 8 11.30 19.48 12.15
C LEU A 8 11.64 19.25 10.68
N PHE A 9 12.88 19.46 10.30
CA PHE A 9 13.41 19.02 9.03
C PHE A 9 14.82 18.47 9.20
N TYR A 10 15.14 17.46 8.39
CA TYR A 10 16.51 17.08 8.13
C TYR A 10 17.04 17.90 6.96
N THR A 11 18.27 18.40 7.07
CA THR A 11 18.99 18.88 5.88
C THR A 11 19.41 17.68 5.06
N SER A 12 19.16 17.69 3.75
CA SER A 12 19.59 16.61 2.86
C SER A 12 21.11 16.56 2.75
N GLY A 13 21.68 15.40 3.07
CA GLY A 13 23.09 15.08 2.83
C GLY A 13 23.37 14.75 1.35
N GLY A 14 24.66 14.63 1.00
CA GLY A 14 25.10 14.50 -0.40
C GLY A 14 24.61 13.25 -1.16
N GLY A 15 24.09 12.23 -0.46
CA GLY A 15 23.52 11.03 -1.07
C GLY A 15 21.98 11.02 -1.14
N SER A 16 21.31 12.07 -0.69
CA SER A 16 19.85 12.14 -0.73
C SER A 16 19.34 12.41 -2.15
N GLN A 17 18.34 11.63 -2.56
CA GLN A 17 17.67 11.71 -3.86
C GLN A 17 16.21 11.25 -3.73
N ALA A 18 15.48 11.13 -4.85
CA ALA A 18 14.10 10.64 -4.87
C ALA A 18 13.93 9.33 -4.06
N TYR A 19 14.82 8.36 -4.27
CA TYR A 19 14.75 7.03 -3.63
C TYR A 19 15.48 6.91 -2.30
N VAL A 20 16.52 7.71 -2.08
CA VAL A 20 17.45 7.52 -0.96
C VAL A 20 17.31 8.68 -0.01
N PHE A 21 17.09 8.37 1.26
CA PHE A 21 17.16 9.32 2.36
C PHE A 21 18.53 9.20 3.03
N THR A 22 19.35 10.24 2.90
CA THR A 22 20.67 10.35 3.55
C THR A 22 20.76 11.72 4.22
N PRO A 23 20.25 11.89 5.45
CA PRO A 23 20.28 13.18 6.13
C PRO A 23 21.72 13.61 6.44
N ASP A 24 21.94 14.91 6.57
CA ASP A 24 23.16 15.49 7.13
C ASP A 24 23.26 15.13 8.63
N GLY A 25 24.07 14.10 8.92
CA GLY A 25 24.24 13.54 10.26
C GLY A 25 24.83 14.52 11.27
N ASP A 26 25.57 15.54 10.82
CA ASP A 26 26.18 16.53 11.72
C ASP A 26 25.16 17.54 12.26
N LYS A 27 24.05 17.74 11.53
CA LYS A 27 23.00 18.72 11.90
C LYS A 27 21.86 18.10 12.69
N GLY A 28 21.60 16.81 12.52
CA GLY A 28 20.40 16.16 13.07
C GLY A 28 19.10 16.79 12.56
N ALA A 29 17.99 16.51 13.26
CA ALA A 29 16.70 17.14 12.97
C ALA A 29 16.65 18.56 13.55
N GLN A 30 16.24 19.53 12.74
CA GLN A 30 16.20 20.95 13.11
C GLN A 30 14.75 21.42 13.21
N ARG A 31 14.42 22.19 14.26
CA ARG A 31 13.08 22.77 14.40
C ARG A 31 12.77 23.74 13.28
N VAL A 32 11.53 23.70 12.78
CA VAL A 32 11.05 24.67 11.79
C VAL A 32 10.96 26.08 12.39
N ALA A 33 10.58 26.19 13.67
CA ALA A 33 10.47 27.46 14.38
C ALA A 33 10.81 27.33 15.87
N SER A 34 11.33 28.40 16.47
CA SER A 34 11.55 28.48 17.92
C SER A 34 10.29 28.88 18.69
N GLU A 35 9.41 29.65 18.04
CA GLU A 35 8.13 30.10 18.57
C GLU A 35 7.04 29.82 17.53
N VAL A 36 5.90 29.33 17.98
CA VAL A 36 4.77 28.98 17.11
C VAL A 36 3.59 29.87 17.49
N LYS A 37 3.07 30.61 16.51
CA LYS A 37 1.87 31.43 16.73
C LYS A 37 0.65 30.52 16.75
N THR A 38 -0.17 30.64 17.80
CA THR A 38 -1.38 29.82 17.96
C THR A 38 -2.64 30.69 17.93
N THR A 39 -3.71 30.15 17.36
CA THR A 39 -5.05 30.77 17.34
C THR A 39 -6.09 29.70 17.68
N LEU A 40 -6.89 29.95 18.73
CA LEU A 40 -8.00 29.08 19.10
C LEU A 40 -9.16 29.25 18.12
N ILE A 41 -9.77 28.14 17.72
CA ILE A 41 -10.97 28.07 16.89
C ILE A 41 -12.01 27.29 17.66
N GLU A 42 -13.11 27.94 18.03
CA GLU A 42 -14.24 27.31 18.71
C GLU A 42 -15.41 27.17 17.74
N GLY A 43 -15.97 25.96 17.63
CA GLY A 43 -17.12 25.69 16.80
C GLY A 43 -17.96 24.52 17.32
N ASP A 44 -19.17 24.39 16.78
CA ASP A 44 -20.14 23.38 17.22
C ASP A 44 -19.71 21.94 16.89
N VAL A 45 -18.84 21.77 15.88
CA VAL A 45 -18.38 20.45 15.39
C VAL A 45 -17.07 20.03 16.07
N TYR A 46 -16.15 20.98 16.27
CA TYR A 46 -14.84 20.73 16.86
C TYR A 46 -14.33 22.00 17.56
N VAL A 47 -13.45 21.79 18.53
CA VAL A 47 -12.52 22.82 19.03
C VAL A 47 -11.16 22.57 18.39
N GLY A 48 -10.53 23.63 17.90
CA GLY A 48 -9.26 23.50 17.19
C GLY A 48 -8.25 24.58 17.54
N VAL A 49 -7.00 24.31 17.24
CA VAL A 49 -5.89 25.26 17.39
C VAL A 49 -5.16 25.33 16.06
N LEU A 50 -5.19 26.50 15.43
CA LEU A 50 -4.35 26.81 14.29
C LEU A 50 -2.96 27.20 14.80
N GLN A 51 -1.95 26.48 14.33
CA GLN A 51 -0.53 26.70 14.57
C GLN A 51 0.14 27.20 13.29
N GLU A 52 0.82 28.34 13.36
CA GLU A 52 1.63 28.90 12.29
C GLU A 52 3.10 28.86 12.72
N PHE A 53 3.85 27.90 12.16
CA PHE A 53 5.27 27.69 12.48
C PHE A 53 6.13 28.63 11.63
N SER A 54 5.83 28.76 10.34
CA SER A 54 6.53 29.64 9.41
C SER A 54 5.59 30.07 8.27
N SER A 55 6.10 30.84 7.31
CA SER A 55 5.32 31.21 6.11
C SER A 55 4.90 30.00 5.26
N TRP A 56 5.63 28.89 5.36
CA TRP A 56 5.44 27.66 4.58
C TRP A 56 5.00 26.45 5.42
N ALA A 57 4.86 26.57 6.74
CA ALA A 57 4.44 25.48 7.62
C ALA A 57 3.32 25.89 8.58
N ARG A 58 2.17 25.23 8.44
CA ARG A 58 0.95 25.50 9.23
C ARG A 58 0.24 24.19 9.55
N GLN A 59 -0.48 24.17 10.66
CA GLN A 59 -1.30 23.02 11.04
C GLN A 59 -2.53 23.46 11.82
N LEU A 60 -3.66 22.81 11.59
CA LEU A 60 -4.86 22.92 12.39
C LEU A 60 -5.08 21.61 13.13
N ILE A 61 -4.94 21.65 14.46
CA ILE A 61 -5.26 20.53 15.34
C ILE A 61 -6.74 20.61 15.67
N LYS A 62 -7.49 19.51 15.55
CA LYS A 62 -8.93 19.44 15.81
C LYS A 62 -9.26 18.33 16.79
N VAL A 63 -10.09 18.66 17.77
CA VAL A 63 -10.74 17.72 18.68
C VAL A 63 -12.24 17.81 18.42
N TYR A 64 -12.82 16.74 17.90
CA TYR A 64 -14.24 16.71 17.54
C TYR A 64 -15.11 16.52 18.79
N ASN A 65 -16.20 17.29 18.87
CA ASN A 65 -17.06 17.30 20.07
C ASN A 65 -17.78 15.95 20.31
N ASN A 66 -18.04 15.20 19.24
CA ASN A 66 -18.80 13.93 19.26
C ASN A 66 -17.95 12.70 18.89
N ASP A 67 -16.63 12.85 18.77
CA ASP A 67 -15.73 11.75 18.47
C ASP A 67 -14.45 11.90 19.30
N ASN A 68 -14.34 11.08 20.34
CA ASN A 68 -13.21 11.06 21.27
C ASN A 68 -12.18 9.98 20.93
N THR A 69 -12.29 9.34 19.76
CA THR A 69 -11.38 8.25 19.36
C THR A 69 -10.02 8.73 18.91
N HIS A 70 -9.91 10.00 18.46
CA HIS A 70 -8.68 10.53 17.89
C HIS A 70 -8.60 12.06 17.96
N ILE A 71 -7.39 12.59 17.75
CA ILE A 71 -7.12 14.01 17.48
C ILE A 71 -6.65 14.13 16.03
N GLU A 72 -7.25 15.03 15.24
CA GLU A 72 -6.87 15.25 13.84
C GLU A 72 -5.85 16.39 13.73
N PHE A 73 -4.75 16.14 13.02
CA PHE A 73 -3.70 17.09 12.71
C PHE A 73 -3.73 17.36 11.19
N ASP A 74 -4.35 18.47 10.78
CA ASP A 74 -4.49 18.88 9.37
C ASP A 74 -3.37 19.87 9.01
N TRP A 75 -2.40 19.44 8.22
CA TRP A 75 -1.15 20.19 8.01
C TRP A 75 -0.97 20.62 6.56
N ILE A 76 -0.29 21.75 6.37
CA ILE A 76 0.09 22.31 5.07
C ILE A 76 1.57 22.68 5.13
N ILE A 77 2.37 22.07 4.26
CA ILE A 77 3.82 22.24 4.17
C ILE A 77 4.20 22.63 2.74
N GLY A 78 4.93 23.73 2.60
CA GLY A 78 5.47 24.23 1.33
C GLY A 78 4.94 25.63 0.95
N PRO A 79 5.54 26.26 -0.08
CA PRO A 79 6.70 25.78 -0.83
C PRO A 79 7.97 25.78 0.03
N LEU A 80 8.83 24.78 -0.14
CA LEU A 80 10.08 24.69 0.60
C LEU A 80 11.16 25.53 -0.09
N ASP A 81 11.77 26.46 0.65
CA ASP A 81 12.98 27.14 0.19
C ASP A 81 14.16 26.17 0.34
N ILE A 82 14.83 25.85 -0.77
CA ILE A 82 16.00 24.95 -0.81
C ILE A 82 17.27 25.66 -1.26
N THR A 83 17.32 27.00 -1.16
CA THR A 83 18.49 27.80 -1.53
C THR A 83 19.73 27.53 -0.66
N ASP A 84 19.52 27.14 0.60
CA ASP A 84 20.55 26.79 1.59
C ASP A 84 20.74 25.27 1.78
N GLY A 85 20.06 24.44 0.97
CA GLY A 85 20.13 22.98 1.01
C GLY A 85 18.76 22.31 0.89
N GLY A 86 18.77 21.03 0.50
CA GLY A 86 17.55 20.22 0.50
C GLY A 86 16.96 20.08 1.91
N LYS A 87 15.63 20.03 1.99
CA LYS A 87 14.87 19.92 3.24
C LYS A 87 13.93 18.73 3.18
N GLU A 88 13.97 17.92 4.23
CA GLU A 88 13.14 16.74 4.39
C GLU A 88 12.36 16.90 5.69
N VAL A 89 11.15 17.45 5.56
CA VAL A 89 10.31 17.91 6.67
C VAL A 89 9.59 16.73 7.29
N ILE A 90 9.61 16.67 8.61
CA ILE A 90 8.96 15.65 9.43
C ILE A 90 7.99 16.29 10.42
N THR A 91 6.92 15.56 10.74
CA THR A 91 6.20 15.76 12.02
C THR A 91 6.75 14.76 13.01
N ARG A 92 6.98 15.18 14.25
CA ARG A 92 7.44 14.31 15.33
C ARG A 92 6.54 14.43 16.55
N PHE A 93 6.12 13.29 17.07
CA PHE A 93 5.40 13.15 18.33
C PHE A 93 6.38 12.59 19.37
N THR A 94 6.46 13.24 20.52
CA THR A 94 7.35 12.86 21.63
C THR A 94 6.52 12.61 22.89
N THR A 95 6.86 11.55 23.61
CA THR A 95 6.15 11.06 24.79
C THR A 95 7.14 10.59 25.87
N PRO A 96 6.69 10.42 27.12
CA PRO A 96 7.49 9.76 28.17
C PRO A 96 7.44 8.22 28.11
N LEU A 97 6.85 7.61 27.08
CA LEU A 97 6.71 6.14 26.99
C LEU A 97 8.09 5.46 26.92
N LYS A 98 8.28 4.39 27.69
CA LYS A 98 9.50 3.57 27.66
C LYS A 98 9.41 2.52 26.56
N THR A 99 9.68 2.94 25.32
CA THR A 99 9.52 2.08 24.14
C THR A 99 10.64 1.06 23.95
N ASN A 100 11.77 1.21 24.65
CA ASN A 100 12.90 0.27 24.64
C ASN A 100 13.37 -0.04 23.20
N SER A 101 13.57 1.02 22.41
CA SER A 101 13.96 0.95 20.98
C SER A 101 13.00 0.17 20.07
N THR A 102 11.81 -0.18 20.56
CA THR A 102 10.80 -0.93 19.80
C THR A 102 9.68 -0.01 19.33
N PHE A 103 9.29 -0.18 18.07
CA PHE A 103 8.12 0.47 17.48
C PHE A 103 7.50 -0.46 16.44
N TYR A 104 6.31 -0.16 15.96
CA TYR A 104 5.58 -1.01 15.03
C TYR A 104 5.11 -0.20 13.84
N THR A 105 5.20 -0.78 12.65
CA THR A 105 4.78 -0.16 11.40
C THR A 105 3.91 -1.13 10.63
N ASP A 106 2.88 -0.64 9.99
CA ASP A 106 2.01 -1.49 9.18
C ASP A 106 2.70 -2.03 7.91
N SER A 107 2.25 -3.18 7.43
CA SER A 107 2.58 -3.72 6.10
C SER A 107 1.37 -3.54 5.18
N ASN A 108 1.46 -2.58 4.26
CA ASN A 108 0.43 -2.24 3.28
C ASN A 108 -0.97 -1.97 3.90
N GLY A 109 -1.05 -1.49 5.13
CA GLY A 109 -2.30 -1.24 5.83
C GLY A 109 -2.88 -2.42 6.60
N ARG A 110 -2.15 -3.55 6.71
CA ARG A 110 -2.64 -4.78 7.35
C ARG A 110 -1.85 -5.13 8.61
N GLU A 111 -0.85 -5.99 8.46
CA GLU A 111 -0.09 -6.56 9.58
C GLU A 111 0.81 -5.53 10.25
N MET A 112 0.86 -5.50 11.58
CA MET A 112 1.79 -4.67 12.33
C MET A 112 3.14 -5.39 12.53
N LEU A 113 4.15 -4.92 11.81
CA LEU A 113 5.50 -5.46 11.92
C LEU A 113 6.28 -4.79 13.06
N LYS A 114 6.79 -5.60 13.98
CA LYS A 114 7.70 -5.14 15.03
C LYS A 114 9.04 -4.70 14.42
N ARG A 115 9.44 -3.47 14.74
CA ARG A 115 10.73 -2.88 14.39
C ARG A 115 11.54 -2.66 15.66
N VAL A 116 12.84 -2.91 15.59
CA VAL A 116 13.79 -2.62 16.66
C VAL A 116 14.87 -1.72 16.06
N ARG A 117 15.00 -0.51 16.61
CA ARG A 117 15.98 0.47 16.14
C ARG A 117 17.39 -0.14 16.18
N ASN A 118 18.14 0.06 15.09
CA ASN A 118 19.51 -0.44 14.91
C ASN A 118 19.67 -1.97 14.99
N TYR A 119 18.63 -2.73 14.60
CA TYR A 119 18.66 -4.19 14.63
C TYR A 119 18.08 -4.80 13.35
N ARG A 120 18.63 -5.95 12.95
CA ARG A 120 18.14 -6.79 11.86
C ARG A 120 18.20 -8.26 12.28
N PRO A 121 17.14 -9.06 12.02
CA PRO A 121 17.11 -10.45 12.44
C PRO A 121 18.00 -11.38 11.61
N ASP A 122 18.24 -11.02 10.34
CA ASP A 122 18.84 -11.94 9.37
C ASP A 122 20.34 -11.73 9.15
N TYR A 123 20.90 -10.64 9.67
CA TYR A 123 22.32 -10.31 9.52
C TYR A 123 22.81 -9.36 10.62
N ASP A 124 24.13 -9.35 10.83
CA ASP A 124 24.77 -8.41 11.74
C ASP A 124 24.64 -6.98 11.20
N TYR A 125 23.81 -6.17 11.86
CA TYR A 125 23.55 -4.80 11.45
C TYR A 125 24.67 -3.87 11.92
N THR A 126 25.26 -3.17 10.97
CA THR A 126 26.16 -2.05 11.21
C THR A 126 25.37 -0.75 11.13
N ASN A 127 25.61 0.16 12.07
CA ASN A 127 24.80 1.37 12.22
C ASN A 127 25.40 2.57 11.46
N GLU A 128 25.68 2.42 10.16
CA GLU A 128 26.27 3.49 9.34
C GLU A 128 25.34 4.69 9.15
N GLN A 129 24.02 4.44 9.17
CA GLN A 129 22.98 5.46 8.94
C GLN A 129 21.93 5.38 10.05
N PRO A 130 22.19 5.98 11.24
CA PRO A 130 21.36 5.80 12.43
C PRO A 130 19.95 6.38 12.31
N VAL A 131 19.72 7.30 11.37
CA VAL A 131 18.39 7.84 11.08
C VAL A 131 17.74 7.04 9.96
N SER A 132 18.24 7.16 8.72
CA SER A 132 17.58 6.58 7.54
C SER A 132 17.58 5.06 7.53
N GLY A 133 18.55 4.41 8.18
CA GLY A 133 18.56 2.96 8.39
C GLY A 133 17.42 2.47 9.29
N ASN A 134 16.67 3.36 9.95
CA ASN A 134 15.52 3.02 10.79
C ASN A 134 14.21 3.58 10.25
N TYR A 135 14.20 4.13 9.03
CA TYR A 135 12.98 4.55 8.36
C TYR A 135 12.29 3.37 7.68
N TYR A 136 10.98 3.30 7.81
CA TYR A 136 10.13 2.27 7.21
C TYR A 136 8.94 2.90 6.50
N PRO A 137 8.36 2.22 5.50
CA PRO A 137 7.06 2.57 4.95
C PRO A 137 5.98 2.55 6.03
N ILE A 138 5.22 3.64 6.11
CA ILE A 138 4.02 3.77 6.92
C ILE A 138 2.88 4.00 5.94
N THR A 139 2.04 2.99 5.70
CA THR A 139 0.93 3.10 4.73
C THR A 139 -0.43 3.29 5.41
N SER A 140 -0.49 3.08 6.73
CA SER A 140 -1.68 3.36 7.54
C SER A 140 -1.36 3.87 8.94
N LYS A 141 -0.35 3.33 9.64
CA LYS A 141 0.01 3.76 10.99
C LYS A 141 1.41 3.35 11.46
N ILE A 142 1.98 4.22 12.29
CA ILE A 142 3.13 3.92 13.15
C ILE A 142 2.69 3.92 14.60
N VAL A 143 3.22 2.98 15.39
CA VAL A 143 2.81 2.73 16.77
C VAL A 143 4.03 2.61 17.69
N ILE A 144 3.94 3.20 18.87
CA ILE A 144 4.89 3.03 19.97
C ILE A 144 4.17 2.61 21.25
N ARG A 145 4.79 1.70 22.02
CA ARG A 145 4.20 1.09 23.22
C ARG A 145 5.14 1.20 24.42
N ASP A 146 4.57 1.44 25.59
CA ASP A 146 5.17 1.12 26.87
C ASP A 146 4.48 -0.13 27.42
N GLU A 147 5.10 -1.29 27.19
CA GLU A 147 4.56 -2.59 27.56
C GLU A 147 4.43 -2.76 29.08
N GLU A 148 5.30 -2.09 29.88
CA GLU A 148 5.24 -2.14 31.34
C GLU A 148 4.05 -1.32 31.86
N ALA A 149 3.82 -0.15 31.27
CA ALA A 149 2.70 0.72 31.63
C ALA A 149 1.37 0.30 30.99
N GLY A 150 1.40 -0.57 29.97
CA GLY A 150 0.22 -0.96 29.19
C GLY A 150 -0.36 0.20 28.37
N LEU A 151 0.49 1.12 27.89
CA LEU A 151 0.09 2.33 27.17
C LEU A 151 0.63 2.33 25.74
N GLU A 152 -0.13 2.93 24.83
CA GLU A 152 0.20 3.01 23.42
C GLU A 152 -0.12 4.39 22.85
N LEU A 153 0.68 4.80 21.88
CA LEU A 153 0.40 5.91 20.99
C LEU A 153 0.54 5.43 19.55
N ALA A 154 -0.47 5.74 18.74
CA ALA A 154 -0.50 5.48 17.32
C ALA A 154 -0.72 6.77 16.53
N VAL A 155 0.04 6.92 15.45
CA VAL A 155 -0.13 8.01 14.48
C VAL A 155 -0.55 7.37 13.16
N LEU A 156 -1.81 7.60 12.78
CA LEU A 156 -2.38 7.16 11.52
C LEU A 156 -2.17 8.25 10.47
N ASN A 157 -1.87 7.86 9.23
CA ASN A 157 -1.65 8.77 8.11
C ASN A 157 -2.72 8.65 7.01
N ASP A 158 -2.91 9.74 6.26
CA ASP A 158 -3.86 9.81 5.14
C ASP A 158 -3.28 9.35 3.79
N ARG A 159 -1.98 9.05 3.75
CA ARG A 159 -1.21 8.62 2.58
C ARG A 159 0.07 7.93 3.03
N SER A 160 0.67 7.12 2.16
CA SER A 160 1.97 6.50 2.41
C SER A 160 3.07 7.52 2.71
N GLN A 161 3.84 7.28 3.76
CA GLN A 161 4.96 8.13 4.19
C GLN A 161 6.12 7.28 4.70
N GLY A 162 7.33 7.83 4.72
CA GLY A 162 8.42 7.26 5.51
C GLY A 162 8.29 7.68 6.97
N GLY A 163 8.51 6.77 7.92
CA GLY A 163 8.47 7.08 9.34
C GLY A 163 9.37 6.20 10.19
N SER A 164 9.61 6.63 11.43
CA SER A 164 10.54 5.97 12.36
C SER A 164 10.25 6.30 13.82
N SER A 165 10.93 5.58 14.71
CA SER A 165 11.16 5.94 16.12
C SER A 165 12.67 6.05 16.34
N VAL A 166 13.22 7.24 16.11
CA VAL A 166 14.68 7.49 16.15
C VAL A 166 15.23 7.58 17.57
N GLU A 167 14.39 8.00 18.52
CA GLU A 167 14.65 8.00 19.96
C GLU A 167 13.49 7.33 20.72
N ASP A 168 13.75 6.83 21.93
CA ASP A 168 12.70 6.20 22.74
C ASP A 168 11.58 7.20 23.07
N GLY A 169 10.33 6.74 23.00
CA GLY A 169 9.15 7.57 23.21
C GLY A 169 8.79 8.49 22.04
N GLU A 170 9.51 8.45 20.92
CA GLU A 170 9.24 9.26 19.73
C GLU A 170 8.65 8.46 18.57
N ALA A 171 7.76 9.09 17.81
CA ALA A 171 7.32 8.62 16.50
C ALA A 171 7.34 9.79 15.51
N GLU A 172 7.94 9.60 14.33
CA GLU A 172 8.02 10.63 13.30
C GLU A 172 7.59 10.15 11.93
N LEU A 173 7.04 11.07 11.14
CA LEU A 173 6.58 10.86 9.76
C LEU A 173 7.09 11.98 8.88
N MET A 174 7.71 11.63 7.75
CA MET A 174 8.16 12.56 6.74
C MET A 174 6.98 13.05 5.90
N VAL A 175 6.73 14.36 5.94
CA VAL A 175 5.55 15.00 5.35
C VAL A 175 5.81 15.67 4.02
N HIS A 176 7.05 16.12 3.78
CA HIS A 176 7.46 16.71 2.51
C HIS A 176 8.97 16.63 2.34
N ARG A 177 9.45 16.49 1.11
CA ARG A 177 10.87 16.50 0.75
C ARG A 177 11.07 17.39 -0.47
N ALA A 178 12.03 18.31 -0.37
CA ALA A 178 12.52 19.06 -1.52
C ALA A 178 14.05 18.97 -1.53
N ILE A 179 14.60 18.31 -2.53
CA ILE A 179 16.00 17.93 -2.62
C ILE A 179 16.53 18.41 -3.96
N ARG A 180 17.64 19.16 -3.90
CA ARG A 180 18.40 19.55 -5.08
C ARG A 180 19.59 18.61 -5.24
N THR A 181 19.62 17.86 -6.32
CA THR A 181 20.81 17.11 -6.75
C THR A 181 21.33 17.69 -8.06
N ASN A 182 22.57 17.34 -8.40
CA ASN A 182 23.17 17.69 -9.70
C ASN A 182 22.95 16.60 -10.77
N ASP A 183 22.27 15.51 -10.41
CA ASP A 183 21.90 14.41 -11.30
C ASP A 183 20.39 14.45 -11.63
N ASP A 184 19.94 13.55 -12.50
CA ASP A 184 18.54 13.47 -12.92
C ASP A 184 17.61 12.85 -11.85
N PHE A 185 18.07 12.64 -10.61
CA PHE A 185 17.34 11.97 -9.53
C PHE A 185 16.94 12.91 -8.37
N GLY A 186 17.04 14.23 -8.57
CA GLY A 186 16.57 15.22 -7.63
C GLY A 186 15.07 15.10 -7.36
N LEU A 187 14.62 15.66 -6.23
CA LEU A 187 13.21 15.63 -5.84
C LEU A 187 12.76 17.05 -5.52
N ASN A 188 12.43 17.84 -6.55
CA ASN A 188 11.87 19.18 -6.39
C ASN A 188 10.72 19.37 -7.38
N GLU A 189 9.55 18.86 -7.00
CA GLU A 189 8.33 19.03 -7.79
C GLU A 189 7.91 20.50 -7.81
N VAL A 190 7.61 21.00 -9.01
CA VAL A 190 7.20 22.39 -9.24
C VAL A 190 5.88 22.45 -10.00
N GLU A 191 5.00 23.35 -9.59
CA GLU A 191 3.76 23.70 -10.27
C GLU A 191 3.76 25.20 -10.55
N TYR A 192 3.56 25.60 -11.83
CA TYR A 192 3.62 27.00 -12.27
C TYR A 192 4.88 27.75 -11.79
N ASP A 193 6.06 27.14 -11.94
CA ASP A 193 7.37 27.67 -11.50
C ASP A 193 7.56 27.85 -9.98
N HIS A 194 6.67 27.29 -9.16
CA HIS A 194 6.79 27.31 -7.69
C HIS A 194 6.88 25.88 -7.15
N GLY A 195 7.67 25.68 -6.10
CA GLY A 195 7.70 24.38 -5.40
C GLY A 195 6.30 23.99 -4.92
N ILE A 196 5.96 22.71 -4.98
CA ILE A 196 4.61 22.27 -4.59
C ILE A 196 4.34 22.50 -3.10
N VAL A 197 3.07 22.74 -2.80
CA VAL A 197 2.53 22.78 -1.44
C VAL A 197 1.76 21.50 -1.18
N VAL A 198 2.15 20.77 -0.16
CA VAL A 198 1.51 19.51 0.22
C VAL A 198 0.62 19.76 1.43
N ARG A 199 -0.62 19.29 1.33
CA ARG A 199 -1.55 19.21 2.46
C ARG A 199 -1.84 17.75 2.78
N GLY A 200 -1.86 17.40 4.06
CA GLY A 200 -2.26 16.07 4.51
C GLY A 200 -2.77 16.08 5.94
N LYS A 201 -3.07 14.88 6.43
CA LYS A 201 -3.64 14.69 7.77
C LYS A 201 -2.97 13.55 8.51
N HIS A 202 -2.82 13.72 9.82
CA HIS A 202 -2.54 12.64 10.75
C HIS A 202 -3.66 12.53 11.78
N TYR A 203 -3.88 11.32 12.27
CA TYR A 203 -4.84 11.05 13.34
C TYR A 203 -4.09 10.40 14.50
N LEU A 204 -4.07 11.08 15.62
CA LEU A 204 -3.41 10.63 16.84
C LEU A 204 -4.40 9.86 17.70
N VAL A 205 -4.06 8.61 18.00
CA VAL A 205 -4.79 7.75 18.94
C VAL A 205 -3.86 7.42 20.10
N VAL A 206 -4.37 7.49 21.33
CA VAL A 206 -3.56 7.30 22.54
C VAL A 206 -4.42 6.71 23.65
N GLY A 207 -3.90 5.72 24.36
CA GLY A 207 -4.63 5.10 25.46
C GLY A 207 -4.01 3.81 26.00
N PRO A 208 -4.74 3.10 26.85
CA PRO A 208 -4.39 1.75 27.27
C PRO A 208 -4.40 0.79 26.08
N ILE A 209 -3.42 -0.12 26.00
CA ILE A 209 -3.35 -1.15 24.95
C ILE A 209 -4.59 -2.05 25.01
N ALA A 210 -4.95 -2.51 26.21
CA ALA A 210 -6.11 -3.36 26.44
C ALA A 210 -7.41 -2.56 26.56
N GLY A 211 -8.48 -3.06 25.94
CA GLY A 211 -9.81 -2.43 25.99
C GLY A 211 -10.54 -2.61 27.33
N ASN A 212 -10.11 -3.57 28.18
CA ASN A 212 -10.71 -3.85 29.50
C ASN A 212 -12.25 -3.99 29.48
N GLY A 213 -12.78 -4.71 28.48
CA GLY A 213 -14.23 -4.89 28.28
C GLY A 213 -14.86 -3.94 27.25
N GLU A 214 -14.11 -2.94 26.77
CA GLU A 214 -14.43 -2.13 25.59
C GLU A 214 -13.51 -2.51 24.41
N LYS A 215 -13.56 -1.73 23.31
CA LYS A 215 -12.63 -1.89 22.19
C LYS A 215 -11.20 -1.61 22.65
N SER A 216 -10.26 -2.47 22.29
CA SER A 216 -8.83 -2.21 22.45
C SER A 216 -8.39 -1.00 21.62
N LEU A 217 -7.21 -0.46 21.92
CA LEU A 217 -6.69 0.65 21.13
C LEU A 217 -6.48 0.24 19.67
N ALA A 218 -6.00 -0.99 19.43
CA ALA A 218 -5.88 -1.55 18.08
C ALA A 218 -7.21 -1.59 17.32
N ALA A 219 -8.32 -1.92 18.00
CA ALA A 219 -9.65 -1.90 17.39
C ALA A 219 -10.14 -0.47 17.10
N ILE A 220 -9.86 0.49 17.97
CA ILE A 220 -10.14 1.92 17.74
C ILE A 220 -9.32 2.43 16.55
N GLU A 221 -8.03 2.11 16.49
CA GLU A 221 -7.14 2.48 15.39
C GLU A 221 -7.64 1.91 14.05
N ARG A 222 -8.10 0.66 14.03
CA ARG A 222 -8.63 0.03 12.81
C ARG A 222 -9.91 0.73 12.32
N ASP A 223 -10.83 1.05 13.23
CA ASP A 223 -12.04 1.82 12.92
C ASP A 223 -11.70 3.22 12.38
N VAL A 224 -10.78 3.94 13.03
CA VAL A 224 -10.33 5.25 12.57
C VAL A 224 -9.72 5.12 11.17
N ALA A 225 -8.79 4.20 10.95
CA ALA A 225 -8.17 3.99 9.64
C ALA A 225 -9.21 3.74 8.53
N GLN A 226 -10.17 2.85 8.77
CA GLN A 226 -11.23 2.53 7.80
C GLN A 226 -12.11 3.74 7.47
N ARG A 227 -12.56 4.50 8.48
CA ARG A 227 -13.37 5.70 8.27
C ARG A 227 -12.65 6.79 7.48
N LYS A 228 -11.31 6.81 7.48
CA LYS A 228 -10.51 7.81 6.75
C LYS A 228 -10.09 7.34 5.36
N VAL A 229 -9.96 6.04 5.14
CA VAL A 229 -9.80 5.47 3.79
C VAL A 229 -11.12 5.51 3.02
N LEU A 230 -12.24 5.21 3.67
CA LEU A 230 -13.58 5.16 3.08
C LEU A 230 -14.41 6.40 3.39
N LEU A 231 -13.93 7.57 2.95
CA LEU A 231 -14.67 8.81 3.11
C LEU A 231 -15.96 8.80 2.27
N PRO A 232 -17.05 9.41 2.78
CA PRO A 232 -18.29 9.52 2.03
C PRO A 232 -18.09 10.35 0.76
N TRP A 233 -18.68 9.90 -0.35
CA TRP A 233 -18.67 10.65 -1.60
C TRP A 233 -19.67 11.80 -1.53
N VAL A 234 -19.19 13.01 -1.79
CA VAL A 234 -20.01 14.22 -1.76
C VAL A 234 -20.41 14.57 -3.20
N PHE A 235 -21.72 14.58 -3.46
CA PHE A 235 -22.30 14.99 -4.73
C PHE A 235 -22.97 16.34 -4.58
N ILE A 236 -22.66 17.28 -5.48
CA ILE A 236 -23.18 18.64 -5.48
C ILE A 236 -23.81 18.91 -6.85
N THR A 237 -25.01 19.50 -6.87
CA THR A 237 -25.70 19.93 -8.09
C THR A 237 -26.23 21.35 -7.91
N ASP A 238 -26.28 22.09 -9.01
CA ASP A 238 -26.89 23.43 -9.11
C ASP A 238 -28.39 23.37 -9.43
N GLN A 239 -28.94 22.18 -9.70
CA GLN A 239 -30.37 21.99 -9.93
C GLN A 239 -31.14 21.92 -8.61
N ASP A 240 -32.33 22.51 -8.59
CA ASP A 240 -33.26 22.29 -7.47
C ASP A 240 -33.79 20.85 -7.53
N VAL A 241 -33.27 20.02 -6.63
CA VAL A 241 -33.63 18.62 -6.49
C VAL A 241 -34.50 18.37 -5.25
N SER A 242 -34.92 19.43 -4.53
CA SER A 242 -35.62 19.32 -3.24
C SER A 242 -36.88 18.44 -3.32
N GLU A 243 -37.61 18.51 -4.43
CA GLU A 243 -38.80 17.68 -4.67
C GLU A 243 -38.46 16.22 -5.05
N ARG A 244 -37.26 15.98 -5.59
CA ARG A 244 -36.79 14.66 -6.04
C ARG A 244 -36.07 13.86 -4.95
N LEU A 245 -35.53 14.54 -3.93
CA LEU A 245 -34.77 13.93 -2.83
C LEU A 245 -35.66 13.52 -1.64
N GLN A 246 -36.83 12.92 -1.92
CA GLN A 246 -37.67 12.32 -0.88
C GLN A 246 -37.22 10.87 -0.68
N ASN A 247 -36.56 10.58 0.45
CA ASN A 247 -35.86 9.32 0.80
C ASN A 247 -34.43 9.20 0.24
N LEU A 248 -33.49 9.87 0.92
CA LEU A 248 -32.05 9.87 0.61
C LEU A 248 -31.26 8.72 1.26
N GLN A 249 -31.93 7.87 2.03
CA GLN A 249 -31.28 6.76 2.72
C GLN A 249 -31.47 5.50 1.91
N PHE A 250 -30.35 4.92 1.49
CA PHE A 250 -30.31 3.62 0.85
C PHE A 250 -29.24 2.78 1.54
N SER A 251 -29.60 1.57 1.94
CA SER A 251 -28.68 0.53 2.35
C SER A 251 -28.94 -0.67 1.45
N ASN A 252 -27.89 -1.20 0.84
CA ASN A 252 -27.99 -2.48 0.15
C ASN A 252 -27.85 -3.66 1.11
N LEU A 253 -27.51 -3.42 2.39
CA LEU A 253 -27.45 -4.46 3.41
C LEU A 253 -28.76 -4.49 4.20
N ASN A 254 -29.39 -5.66 4.30
CA ASN A 254 -30.58 -5.89 5.12
C ASN A 254 -30.26 -5.91 6.63
N ARG A 255 -28.99 -6.12 6.98
CA ARG A 255 -28.46 -6.13 8.34
C ARG A 255 -27.01 -5.62 8.35
N PRO A 256 -26.55 -4.99 9.44
CA PRO A 256 -25.14 -4.62 9.57
C PRO A 256 -24.26 -5.89 9.64
N LEU A 257 -23.00 -5.74 9.25
CA LEU A 257 -21.96 -6.72 9.52
C LEU A 257 -21.42 -6.52 10.94
N ASP A 258 -20.80 -7.56 11.49
CA ASP A 258 -20.07 -7.45 12.76
C ASP A 258 -18.92 -6.43 12.63
N ASP A 259 -18.59 -5.74 13.72
CA ASP A 259 -17.56 -4.70 13.77
C ASP A 259 -16.16 -5.17 13.31
N ASN A 260 -15.91 -6.47 13.29
CA ASN A 260 -14.66 -7.08 12.83
C ASN A 260 -14.68 -7.54 11.36
N VAL A 261 -15.78 -7.33 10.63
CA VAL A 261 -15.96 -7.74 9.22
C VAL A 261 -16.20 -6.54 8.32
N GLN A 262 -15.47 -6.48 7.20
CA GLN A 262 -15.66 -5.47 6.17
C GLN A 262 -15.90 -6.10 4.79
N ILE A 263 -16.80 -5.50 4.00
CA ILE A 263 -16.86 -5.75 2.54
C ILE A 263 -15.73 -4.97 1.90
N LEU A 264 -14.71 -5.70 1.47
CA LEU A 264 -13.53 -5.16 0.82
C LEU A 264 -13.75 -4.94 -0.68
N THR A 265 -14.57 -5.78 -1.30
CA THR A 265 -14.95 -5.64 -2.70
C THR A 265 -16.37 -6.16 -2.89
N LEU A 266 -17.18 -5.40 -3.62
CA LEU A 266 -18.43 -5.87 -4.20
C LEU A 266 -18.60 -5.20 -5.57
N GLU A 267 -18.32 -5.95 -6.63
CA GLU A 267 -18.32 -5.41 -7.99
C GLU A 267 -18.83 -6.43 -9.04
N PRO A 268 -19.32 -5.96 -10.20
CA PRO A 268 -19.60 -6.83 -11.33
C PRO A 268 -18.38 -7.64 -11.77
N TRP A 269 -18.59 -8.91 -12.07
CA TRP A 269 -17.56 -9.85 -12.50
C TRP A 269 -17.95 -10.55 -13.82
N LYS A 270 -17.27 -11.65 -14.16
CA LYS A 270 -17.52 -12.39 -15.42
C LYS A 270 -18.93 -13.01 -15.44
N ASP A 271 -19.47 -13.21 -16.64
CA ASP A 271 -20.67 -14.04 -16.88
C ASP A 271 -21.86 -13.63 -15.99
N ASP A 272 -22.05 -12.31 -15.83
CA ASP A 272 -23.09 -11.68 -14.99
C ASP A 272 -23.05 -12.09 -13.50
N THR A 273 -21.87 -12.47 -13.00
CA THR A 273 -21.62 -12.75 -11.58
C THR A 273 -21.14 -11.49 -10.84
N LEU A 274 -21.06 -11.57 -9.51
CA LEU A 274 -20.47 -10.55 -8.64
C LEU A 274 -19.22 -11.11 -7.97
N LEU A 275 -18.18 -10.28 -7.84
CA LEU A 275 -17.03 -10.59 -7.00
C LEU A 275 -17.22 -9.96 -5.62
N LEU A 276 -17.36 -10.82 -4.61
CA LEU A 276 -17.46 -10.43 -3.20
C LEU A 276 -16.18 -10.81 -2.47
N ARG A 277 -15.55 -9.84 -1.80
CA ARG A 277 -14.47 -10.08 -0.84
C ARG A 277 -14.89 -9.59 0.53
N LEU A 278 -14.85 -10.47 1.51
CA LEU A 278 -15.01 -10.15 2.92
C LEU A 278 -13.64 -10.24 3.58
N GLU A 279 -13.37 -9.34 4.51
CA GLU A 279 -12.17 -9.41 5.34
C GLU A 279 -12.48 -9.35 6.82
N HIS A 280 -11.65 -10.06 7.60
CA HIS A 280 -11.53 -9.83 9.02
C HIS A 280 -10.52 -8.70 9.23
N VAL A 281 -10.93 -7.63 9.90
CA VAL A 281 -10.19 -6.36 9.91
C VAL A 281 -9.12 -6.31 11.00
N LEU A 282 -9.21 -7.19 12.00
CA LEU A 282 -8.24 -7.31 13.08
C LEU A 282 -7.38 -8.57 12.94
N GLU A 283 -6.14 -8.47 13.41
CA GLU A 283 -5.25 -9.59 13.60
C GLU A 283 -5.62 -10.41 14.84
N LYS A 284 -4.94 -11.55 14.98
CA LYS A 284 -5.08 -12.42 16.13
C LYS A 284 -4.61 -11.71 17.40
N ASN A 285 -5.46 -11.68 18.42
CA ASN A 285 -5.21 -11.09 19.74
C ASN A 285 -5.06 -9.55 19.77
N GLU A 286 -5.47 -8.81 18.74
CA GLU A 286 -5.55 -7.33 18.81
C GLU A 286 -6.66 -6.84 19.73
N ASP A 287 -7.77 -7.58 19.82
CA ASP A 287 -8.91 -7.29 20.70
C ASP A 287 -9.47 -8.57 21.32
N GLU A 288 -9.86 -8.50 22.60
CA GLU A 288 -10.34 -9.66 23.36
C GLU A 288 -11.64 -10.25 22.80
N ASN A 289 -12.46 -9.45 22.12
CA ASN A 289 -13.76 -9.83 21.61
C ASN A 289 -13.82 -9.83 20.09
N LEU A 290 -13.23 -8.82 19.44
CA LEU A 290 -13.30 -8.62 18.00
C LEU A 290 -12.25 -9.41 17.22
N SER A 291 -11.18 -9.91 17.84
CA SER A 291 -10.20 -10.80 17.18
C SER A 291 -10.61 -12.29 17.19
N LYS A 292 -11.89 -12.59 17.43
CA LYS A 292 -12.43 -13.95 17.46
C LYS A 292 -13.00 -14.35 16.10
N GLU A 293 -13.11 -15.65 15.88
CA GLU A 293 -13.81 -16.20 14.71
C GLU A 293 -15.24 -15.65 14.62
N THR A 294 -15.66 -15.27 13.42
CA THR A 294 -17.01 -14.81 13.10
C THR A 294 -17.53 -15.52 11.85
N THR A 295 -18.86 -15.63 11.75
CA THR A 295 -19.56 -16.24 10.62
C THR A 295 -20.50 -15.23 10.00
N VAL A 296 -20.31 -14.94 8.72
CA VAL A 296 -21.20 -14.06 7.95
C VAL A 296 -22.22 -14.93 7.22
N ASP A 297 -23.48 -14.88 7.65
CA ASP A 297 -24.56 -15.42 6.84
C ASP A 297 -24.74 -14.51 5.62
N LEU A 298 -24.65 -15.06 4.42
CA LEU A 298 -24.89 -14.32 3.17
C LEU A 298 -26.35 -14.41 2.70
N SER A 299 -27.13 -15.32 3.29
CA SER A 299 -28.54 -15.50 2.98
C SER A 299 -29.29 -14.21 3.27
N ASP A 300 -29.96 -13.65 2.27
CA ASP A 300 -30.72 -12.40 2.40
C ASP A 300 -29.89 -11.24 2.98
N LEU A 301 -28.56 -11.23 2.79
CA LEU A 301 -27.72 -10.13 3.26
C LEU A 301 -27.97 -8.87 2.42
N PHE A 302 -28.17 -9.04 1.11
CA PHE A 302 -28.32 -7.94 0.16
C PHE A 302 -29.78 -7.67 -0.20
N ALA A 303 -30.16 -6.39 -0.21
CA ALA A 303 -31.53 -5.94 -0.45
C ALA A 303 -31.91 -5.91 -1.95
N THR A 304 -30.92 -5.72 -2.84
CA THR A 304 -31.16 -5.52 -4.28
C THR A 304 -31.01 -6.78 -5.12
N PHE A 305 -30.44 -7.85 -4.58
CA PHE A 305 -30.25 -9.12 -5.30
C PHE A 305 -30.23 -10.30 -4.32
N THR A 306 -30.54 -11.48 -4.85
CA THR A 306 -30.45 -12.75 -4.10
C THR A 306 -29.27 -13.55 -4.63
N ILE A 307 -28.43 -14.05 -3.71
CA ILE A 307 -27.34 -14.96 -4.05
C ILE A 307 -27.92 -16.34 -4.35
N THR A 308 -27.76 -16.81 -5.58
CA THR A 308 -28.26 -18.13 -6.03
C THR A 308 -27.19 -19.21 -6.02
N GLU A 309 -25.93 -18.83 -6.16
CA GLU A 309 -24.76 -19.71 -6.19
C GLU A 309 -23.56 -18.98 -5.60
N LEU A 310 -22.66 -19.74 -4.95
CA LEU A 310 -21.40 -19.25 -4.40
C LEU A 310 -20.27 -20.19 -4.82
N GLN A 311 -19.19 -19.63 -5.34
CA GLN A 311 -17.96 -20.34 -5.66
C GLN A 311 -16.79 -19.60 -5.01
N GLU A 312 -16.14 -20.24 -4.03
CA GLU A 312 -14.94 -19.69 -3.43
C GLU A 312 -13.77 -19.75 -4.44
N THR A 313 -12.97 -18.69 -4.49
CA THR A 313 -11.86 -18.53 -5.42
C THR A 313 -10.63 -17.98 -4.70
N THR A 314 -9.48 -18.01 -5.35
CA THR A 314 -8.29 -17.28 -4.87
C THR A 314 -8.55 -15.78 -4.81
N LEU A 315 -7.72 -15.02 -4.08
CA LEU A 315 -7.89 -13.57 -3.88
C LEU A 315 -8.11 -12.76 -5.18
N GLY A 316 -7.52 -13.21 -6.29
CA GLY A 316 -7.69 -12.59 -7.60
C GLY A 316 -8.97 -12.93 -8.35
N GLY A 317 -9.90 -13.71 -7.77
CA GLY A 317 -11.20 -14.03 -8.37
C GLY A 317 -11.16 -14.93 -9.61
N ASN A 318 -10.00 -15.55 -9.90
CA ASN A 318 -9.73 -16.18 -11.20
C ASN A 318 -9.54 -17.71 -11.16
N ILE A 319 -9.23 -18.29 -10.00
CA ILE A 319 -9.02 -19.73 -9.83
C ILE A 319 -9.97 -20.23 -8.73
N PRO A 320 -10.83 -21.23 -8.97
CA PRO A 320 -11.59 -21.89 -7.92
C PRO A 320 -10.67 -22.37 -6.78
N LEU A 321 -11.05 -22.16 -5.52
CA LEU A 321 -10.14 -22.41 -4.40
C LEU A 321 -9.72 -23.88 -4.31
N ASP A 322 -10.62 -24.81 -4.68
CA ASP A 322 -10.38 -26.25 -4.73
C ASP A 322 -9.44 -26.70 -5.88
N GLU A 323 -9.25 -25.85 -6.88
CA GLU A 323 -8.26 -26.01 -7.94
C GLU A 323 -6.89 -25.41 -7.59
N ASN A 324 -6.78 -24.62 -6.51
CA ASN A 324 -5.52 -24.01 -6.11
C ASN A 324 -4.54 -25.07 -5.57
N VAL A 325 -3.33 -25.11 -6.13
CA VAL A 325 -2.28 -26.06 -5.72
C VAL A 325 -1.07 -25.28 -5.22
N ARG A 326 -0.74 -25.45 -3.94
CA ARG A 326 0.47 -24.88 -3.34
C ARG A 326 1.67 -25.79 -3.61
N LEU A 327 2.80 -25.20 -3.99
CA LEU A 327 4.07 -25.92 -4.09
C LEU A 327 4.54 -26.34 -2.69
N SER A 328 5.11 -27.54 -2.59
CA SER A 328 5.77 -28.01 -1.36
C SER A 328 7.27 -27.82 -1.49
N TRP A 329 7.87 -27.17 -0.49
CA TRP A 329 9.31 -26.97 -0.39
C TRP A 329 9.87 -27.82 0.75
N PRO A 330 11.02 -28.50 0.59
CA PRO A 330 11.66 -29.24 1.68
C PRO A 330 11.87 -28.33 2.90
N GLY A 331 11.35 -28.76 4.06
CA GLY A 331 11.41 -27.96 5.30
C GLY A 331 10.15 -27.14 5.60
N SER A 332 9.18 -27.06 4.68
CA SER A 332 7.84 -26.51 4.98
C SER A 332 7.01 -27.53 5.77
N SER A 333 6.45 -27.10 6.90
CA SER A 333 5.65 -27.92 7.81
C SER A 333 4.19 -28.01 7.40
N SER A 334 3.87 -28.28 6.13
CA SER A 334 2.48 -28.40 5.68
C SER A 334 2.01 -29.87 5.66
N THR A 335 0.90 -30.15 6.34
CA THR A 335 0.20 -31.45 6.41
C THR A 335 -0.97 -31.56 5.43
N GLU A 336 -1.10 -30.64 4.48
CA GLU A 336 -2.23 -30.62 3.53
C GLU A 336 -1.97 -31.55 2.33
N SER A 337 -3.06 -32.17 1.84
CA SER A 337 -3.03 -33.16 0.77
C SER A 337 -2.38 -32.60 -0.50
N THR A 338 -1.23 -33.15 -0.84
CA THR A 338 -0.48 -32.85 -2.05
C THR A 338 -1.25 -33.33 -3.27
N LYS A 339 -1.74 -32.40 -4.11
CA LYS A 339 -1.93 -32.73 -5.52
C LYS A 339 -0.54 -32.70 -6.15
N ASP A 340 0.01 -33.87 -6.45
CA ASP A 340 1.24 -33.96 -7.25
C ASP A 340 1.01 -33.17 -8.54
N VAL A 341 1.81 -32.14 -8.77
CA VAL A 341 1.75 -31.40 -10.04
C VAL A 341 2.43 -32.28 -11.08
N ASP A 342 1.69 -33.27 -11.58
CA ASP A 342 2.04 -34.06 -12.77
C ASP A 342 2.24 -33.08 -13.94
N GLY A 343 3.47 -32.59 -14.11
CA GLY A 343 3.73 -31.52 -15.07
C GLY A 343 4.96 -30.66 -14.88
N LEU A 344 5.70 -30.74 -13.76
CA LEU A 344 6.99 -30.05 -13.61
C LEU A 344 8.14 -30.72 -14.42
N LYS A 345 7.84 -31.26 -15.61
CA LYS A 345 8.82 -31.78 -16.59
C LYS A 345 9.67 -30.69 -17.26
N ALA A 346 9.53 -29.43 -16.85
CA ALA A 346 10.13 -28.27 -17.53
C ALA A 346 11.39 -27.71 -16.84
N CYS A 347 11.77 -28.21 -15.67
CA CYS A 347 13.02 -27.80 -15.03
C CYS A 347 14.21 -28.45 -15.75
N PRO A 348 15.23 -27.68 -16.18
CA PRO A 348 16.47 -28.23 -16.68
C PRO A 348 17.08 -29.21 -15.67
N VAL A 349 17.67 -30.29 -16.16
CA VAL A 349 18.35 -31.28 -15.30
C VAL A 349 19.59 -30.61 -14.71
N ALA A 350 19.64 -30.53 -13.38
CA ALA A 350 20.80 -30.01 -12.67
C ALA A 350 22.00 -30.96 -12.82
N ASP A 351 23.19 -30.42 -13.09
CA ASP A 351 24.44 -31.18 -13.12
C ASP A 351 25.02 -31.25 -11.70
N PRO A 352 25.05 -32.42 -11.04
CA PRO A 352 25.55 -32.56 -9.67
C PRO A 352 27.05 -32.28 -9.53
N SER A 353 27.79 -32.21 -10.64
CA SER A 353 29.23 -31.92 -10.67
C SER A 353 29.56 -30.43 -10.92
N ALA A 354 28.56 -29.60 -11.21
CA ALA A 354 28.72 -28.19 -11.52
C ALA A 354 27.94 -27.29 -10.56
N LEU A 355 28.31 -26.01 -10.53
CA LEU A 355 27.47 -24.97 -9.95
C LEU A 355 26.26 -24.75 -10.88
N ASN A 356 25.06 -25.09 -10.41
CA ASN A 356 23.83 -24.86 -11.14
C ASN A 356 23.32 -23.45 -10.83
N VAL A 357 23.16 -22.63 -11.87
CA VAL A 357 22.62 -21.27 -11.77
C VAL A 357 21.27 -21.23 -12.46
N HIS A 358 20.23 -20.87 -11.72
CA HIS A 358 18.90 -20.64 -12.26
C HIS A 358 18.74 -19.16 -12.62
N ILE A 359 18.51 -18.87 -13.89
CA ILE A 359 18.29 -17.50 -14.38
C ILE A 359 16.83 -17.38 -14.82
N VAL A 360 16.13 -16.36 -14.33
CA VAL A 360 14.74 -16.05 -14.69
C VAL A 360 14.70 -14.67 -15.37
N PRO A 361 14.80 -14.61 -16.71
CA PRO A 361 14.63 -13.36 -17.44
C PRO A 361 13.20 -12.85 -17.30
N HIS A 362 13.02 -11.59 -16.91
CA HIS A 362 11.72 -10.96 -16.76
C HIS A 362 11.70 -9.50 -17.24
N SER A 363 10.52 -8.96 -17.53
CA SER A 363 10.33 -7.52 -17.78
C SER A 363 10.36 -6.73 -16.47
N HIS A 364 10.84 -5.49 -16.52
CA HIS A 364 10.76 -4.53 -15.43
C HIS A 364 10.45 -3.17 -16.04
N ASP A 365 9.16 -2.93 -16.32
CA ASP A 365 8.69 -1.76 -17.05
C ASP A 365 7.86 -0.85 -16.13
N ASP A 366 8.48 0.15 -15.50
CA ASP A 366 7.81 1.05 -14.56
C ASP A 366 6.72 1.91 -15.21
N VAL A 367 5.46 1.59 -14.91
CA VAL A 367 4.31 2.31 -15.48
C VAL A 367 4.19 3.69 -14.84
N GLY A 368 4.66 4.72 -15.55
CA GLY A 368 4.44 6.13 -15.18
C GLY A 368 5.46 6.69 -14.18
N TRP A 369 6.71 6.24 -14.24
CA TRP A 369 7.81 6.76 -13.41
C TRP A 369 8.43 8.08 -13.95
N THR A 370 9.49 8.01 -14.76
CA THR A 370 10.18 9.21 -15.32
C THR A 370 9.55 9.74 -16.60
N LYS A 371 8.80 8.90 -17.29
CA LYS A 371 8.16 9.18 -18.57
C LYS A 371 6.67 8.92 -18.44
N THR A 372 5.87 9.62 -19.23
CA THR A 372 4.45 9.23 -19.35
C THR A 372 4.35 7.81 -19.90
N VAL A 373 3.25 7.13 -19.60
CA VAL A 373 3.00 5.76 -20.08
C VAL A 373 3.22 5.62 -21.58
N ASP A 374 2.73 6.58 -22.38
CA ASP A 374 2.90 6.56 -23.84
C ASP A 374 4.34 6.83 -24.28
N GLN A 375 5.02 7.80 -23.65
CA GLN A 375 6.41 8.10 -23.97
C GLN A 375 7.29 6.88 -23.74
N TYR A 376 7.15 6.23 -22.58
CA TYR A 376 7.95 5.05 -22.25
C TYR A 376 7.64 3.89 -23.18
N TYR A 377 6.35 3.65 -23.46
CA TYR A 377 5.91 2.59 -24.35
C TYR A 377 6.53 2.71 -25.75
N PHE A 378 6.39 3.87 -26.39
CA PHE A 378 6.81 4.05 -27.77
C PHE A 378 8.34 4.16 -27.93
N GLN A 379 9.05 4.63 -26.90
CA GLN A 379 10.51 4.74 -26.95
C GLN A 379 11.18 3.39 -26.68
N ASP A 380 10.71 2.66 -25.66
CA ASP A 380 11.45 1.55 -25.08
C ASP A 380 10.64 0.24 -25.09
N VAL A 381 9.49 0.21 -24.39
CA VAL A 381 8.81 -1.06 -24.02
C VAL A 381 8.35 -1.87 -25.23
N GLN A 382 7.80 -1.24 -26.27
CA GLN A 382 7.36 -1.97 -27.47
C GLN A 382 8.51 -2.75 -28.14
N ASN A 383 9.72 -2.19 -28.12
CA ASN A 383 10.90 -2.79 -28.73
C ASN A 383 11.39 -3.97 -27.87
N VAL A 384 11.33 -3.83 -26.54
CA VAL A 384 11.65 -4.91 -25.60
C VAL A 384 10.75 -6.10 -25.86
N ILE A 385 9.43 -5.95 -25.79
CA ILE A 385 8.47 -7.05 -25.97
C ILE A 385 8.67 -7.71 -27.35
N SER A 386 8.73 -6.92 -28.43
CA SER A 386 8.92 -7.44 -29.78
C SER A 386 10.22 -8.23 -29.94
N SER A 387 11.32 -7.74 -29.36
CA SER A 387 12.62 -8.41 -29.44
C SER A 387 12.65 -9.72 -28.64
N VAL A 388 11.95 -9.78 -27.51
CA VAL A 388 11.79 -11.00 -26.71
C VAL A 388 11.06 -12.07 -27.51
N ILE A 389 9.95 -11.73 -28.18
CA ILE A 389 9.20 -12.69 -29.00
C ILE A 389 10.09 -13.28 -30.11
N VAL A 390 10.88 -12.44 -30.80
CA VAL A 390 11.86 -12.92 -31.79
C VAL A 390 12.92 -13.81 -31.14
N ALA A 391 13.46 -13.41 -29.99
CA ALA A 391 14.49 -14.18 -29.29
C ALA A 391 13.99 -15.56 -28.83
N LEU A 392 12.77 -15.66 -28.33
CA LEU A 392 12.17 -16.93 -27.89
C LEU A 392 11.96 -17.88 -29.08
N LYS A 393 11.54 -17.38 -30.24
CA LYS A 393 11.39 -18.20 -31.46
C LYS A 393 12.71 -18.78 -31.97
N LEU A 394 13.83 -18.14 -31.69
CA LEU A 394 15.15 -18.59 -32.13
C LEU A 394 15.73 -19.73 -31.29
N ASN A 395 15.25 -19.95 -30.06
CA ASN A 395 15.72 -21.05 -29.22
C ASN A 395 14.61 -21.57 -28.29
N PRO A 396 14.15 -22.83 -28.46
CA PRO A 396 13.07 -23.42 -27.66
C PRO A 396 13.39 -23.61 -26.18
N GLU A 397 14.66 -23.47 -25.76
CA GLU A 397 15.09 -23.53 -24.36
C GLU A 397 14.99 -22.17 -23.65
N ARG A 398 14.84 -21.07 -24.39
CA ARG A 398 14.70 -19.75 -23.77
C ARG A 398 13.34 -19.63 -23.09
N ARG A 399 13.36 -18.93 -21.95
CA ARG A 399 12.21 -18.62 -21.11
C ARG A 399 12.21 -17.12 -20.85
N PHE A 400 11.03 -16.52 -20.80
CA PHE A 400 10.87 -15.12 -20.41
C PHE A 400 9.57 -14.92 -19.67
N VAL A 401 9.61 -14.02 -18.69
CA VAL A 401 8.49 -13.68 -17.83
C VAL A 401 8.06 -12.23 -18.10
N GLN A 402 6.85 -12.03 -18.61
CA GLN A 402 6.24 -10.71 -18.72
C GLN A 402 5.47 -10.41 -17.44
N VAL A 403 5.72 -9.24 -16.86
CA VAL A 403 5.17 -8.84 -15.56
C VAL A 403 4.03 -7.82 -15.71
N GLU A 404 4.23 -6.73 -16.44
CA GLU A 404 3.27 -5.62 -16.50
C GLU A 404 2.19 -5.82 -17.55
N THR A 405 0.93 -5.99 -17.10
CA THR A 405 -0.23 -6.18 -17.99
C THR A 405 -0.51 -4.92 -18.81
N ALA A 406 -0.29 -3.71 -18.25
CA ALA A 406 -0.59 -2.44 -18.91
C ALA A 406 0.13 -2.30 -20.26
N PHE A 407 1.45 -2.50 -20.29
CA PHE A 407 2.23 -2.38 -21.52
C PHE A 407 2.02 -3.55 -22.46
N PHE A 408 1.90 -4.78 -21.92
CA PHE A 408 1.63 -5.94 -22.75
C PHE A 408 0.28 -5.84 -23.46
N LYS A 409 -0.76 -5.30 -22.80
CA LYS A 409 -2.06 -4.99 -23.42
C LYS A 409 -1.90 -4.03 -24.58
N LYS A 410 -1.21 -2.92 -24.34
CA LYS A 410 -1.01 -1.86 -25.32
C LYS A 410 -0.26 -2.38 -26.55
N TRP A 411 0.73 -3.25 -26.34
CA TRP A 411 1.44 -3.96 -27.41
C TRP A 411 0.53 -4.94 -28.14
N TRP A 412 -0.15 -5.83 -27.42
CA TRP A 412 -1.07 -6.83 -27.97
C TRP A 412 -2.11 -6.21 -28.91
N GLU A 413 -2.72 -5.10 -28.51
CA GLU A 413 -3.79 -4.44 -29.30
C GLU A 413 -3.30 -3.86 -30.63
N GLN A 414 -2.00 -3.56 -30.75
CA GLN A 414 -1.40 -2.96 -31.95
C GLN A 414 -0.78 -4.00 -32.89
N GLU A 415 -0.55 -5.22 -32.41
CA GLU A 415 0.14 -6.26 -33.16
C GLU A 415 -0.75 -7.04 -34.12
N LYS A 416 -0.10 -7.59 -35.15
CA LYS A 416 -0.75 -8.42 -36.18
C LYS A 416 -1.11 -9.79 -35.62
N ASP A 417 -2.19 -10.38 -36.15
CA ASP A 417 -2.66 -11.73 -35.75
C ASP A 417 -1.59 -12.82 -35.87
N SER A 418 -0.66 -12.70 -36.84
CA SER A 418 0.45 -13.63 -36.96
C SER A 418 1.40 -13.60 -35.76
N ILE A 419 1.67 -12.42 -35.21
CA ILE A 419 2.54 -12.24 -34.03
C ILE A 419 1.80 -12.68 -32.77
N LYS A 420 0.50 -12.36 -32.66
CA LYS A 420 -0.36 -12.88 -31.60
C LYS A 420 -0.35 -14.40 -31.55
N GLN A 421 -0.42 -15.05 -32.72
CA GLN A 421 -0.32 -16.51 -32.82
C GLN A 421 1.04 -17.07 -32.40
N ASP A 422 2.13 -16.37 -32.71
CA ASP A 422 3.46 -16.74 -32.21
C ASP A 422 3.50 -16.71 -30.67
N VAL A 423 2.97 -15.66 -30.05
CA VAL A 423 2.89 -15.54 -28.58
C VAL A 423 2.04 -16.65 -27.98
N ILE A 424 0.85 -16.94 -28.55
CA ILE A 424 0.01 -18.08 -28.13
C ILE A 424 0.82 -19.38 -28.09
N ASN A 425 1.60 -19.63 -29.15
CA ASN A 425 2.43 -20.84 -29.22
C ASN A 425 3.53 -20.85 -28.15
N LEU A 426 4.16 -19.70 -27.90
CA LEU A 426 5.19 -19.52 -26.87
C LEU A 426 4.64 -19.66 -25.43
N VAL A 427 3.39 -19.26 -25.19
CA VAL A 427 2.71 -19.49 -23.91
C VAL A 427 2.39 -20.98 -23.75
N ASN A 428 1.79 -21.59 -24.77
CA ASN A 428 1.38 -22.99 -24.73
C ASN A 428 2.57 -23.97 -24.58
N ASN A 429 3.74 -23.62 -25.13
CA ASN A 429 4.95 -24.42 -24.99
C ASN A 429 5.81 -24.04 -23.75
N GLY A 430 5.36 -23.08 -22.96
CA GLY A 430 6.01 -22.65 -21.71
C GLY A 430 7.26 -21.79 -21.89
N GLN A 431 7.48 -21.19 -23.06
CA GLN A 431 8.58 -20.25 -23.30
C GLN A 431 8.29 -18.82 -22.84
N PHE A 432 7.03 -18.41 -22.85
CA PHE A 432 6.58 -17.08 -22.44
C PHE A 432 5.55 -17.22 -21.33
N GLU A 433 5.85 -16.68 -20.16
CA GLU A 433 4.94 -16.69 -19.01
C GLU A 433 4.50 -15.26 -18.70
N ILE A 434 3.20 -15.08 -18.46
CA ILE A 434 2.66 -13.82 -17.94
C ILE A 434 2.36 -14.05 -16.46
N ILE A 435 3.09 -13.36 -15.59
CA ILE A 435 2.96 -13.50 -14.13
C ILE A 435 2.33 -12.25 -13.54
N ASN A 436 2.16 -12.24 -12.20
CA ASN A 436 1.54 -11.16 -11.44
C ASN A 436 0.04 -11.02 -11.81
N GLY A 437 -0.26 -10.52 -13.01
CA GLY A 437 -1.63 -10.29 -13.48
C GLY A 437 -2.27 -9.03 -12.91
N ALA A 438 -1.53 -8.22 -12.16
CA ALA A 438 -1.91 -6.84 -11.88
C ALA A 438 -1.62 -5.92 -13.08
N TRP A 439 -2.21 -4.73 -13.06
CA TRP A 439 -1.99 -3.72 -14.09
C TRP A 439 -0.51 -3.30 -14.21
N CYS A 440 0.15 -3.09 -13.07
CA CYS A 440 1.60 -2.94 -12.93
C CYS A 440 2.12 -3.74 -11.73
N MET A 441 3.45 -3.78 -11.53
CA MET A 441 4.03 -4.29 -10.30
C MET A 441 3.59 -3.40 -9.11
N ASN A 442 3.26 -4.01 -7.99
CA ASN A 442 3.08 -3.27 -6.74
C ASN A 442 4.46 -2.97 -6.19
N ASP A 443 4.77 -1.70 -5.95
CA ASP A 443 5.94 -1.36 -5.15
C ASP A 443 5.62 -1.66 -3.69
N GLU A 444 6.40 -2.56 -3.09
CA GLU A 444 6.22 -2.99 -1.70
C GLU A 444 6.34 -1.82 -0.71
N ALA A 445 6.99 -0.71 -1.12
CA ALA A 445 7.33 0.40 -0.24
C ALA A 445 6.23 1.47 -0.06
N GLY A 446 5.10 1.40 -0.77
CA GLY A 446 4.22 2.59 -0.82
C GLY A 446 2.74 2.39 -1.10
N VAL A 447 2.22 1.15 -1.17
CA VAL A 447 0.83 0.92 -1.54
C VAL A 447 -0.03 0.45 -0.37
N LEU A 448 -1.19 1.08 -0.21
CA LEU A 448 -2.28 0.54 0.60
C LEU A 448 -2.84 -0.72 -0.09
N TYR A 449 -3.14 -1.77 0.68
CA TYR A 449 -3.57 -3.07 0.13
C TYR A 449 -4.82 -2.99 -0.77
N GLN A 450 -5.74 -2.03 -0.54
CA GLN A 450 -6.89 -1.82 -1.44
C GLN A 450 -6.43 -1.45 -2.85
N CYS A 451 -5.46 -0.53 -2.99
CA CYS A 451 -4.92 -0.15 -4.28
C CYS A 451 -4.30 -1.35 -4.99
N THR A 452 -3.62 -2.23 -4.23
CA THR A 452 -3.12 -3.49 -4.76
C THR A 452 -4.24 -4.36 -5.31
N ILE A 453 -5.30 -4.59 -4.52
CA ILE A 453 -6.45 -5.40 -4.94
C ILE A 453 -7.13 -4.82 -6.18
N ASP A 454 -7.31 -3.50 -6.25
CA ASP A 454 -7.93 -2.82 -7.38
C ASP A 454 -7.09 -2.99 -8.66
N GLN A 455 -5.76 -2.88 -8.56
CA GLN A 455 -4.87 -3.11 -9.70
C GLN A 455 -4.86 -4.57 -10.16
N TYR A 456 -4.93 -5.53 -9.24
CA TYR A 456 -5.10 -6.95 -9.58
C TYR A 456 -6.46 -7.20 -10.23
N THR A 457 -7.50 -6.56 -9.73
CA THR A 457 -8.85 -6.65 -10.28
C THR A 457 -8.89 -6.07 -11.70
N LEU A 458 -8.27 -4.91 -11.94
CA LEU A 458 -8.17 -4.31 -13.28
C LEU A 458 -7.35 -5.18 -14.23
N GLY A 459 -6.20 -5.67 -13.78
CA GLY A 459 -5.31 -6.52 -14.56
C GLY A 459 -5.91 -7.88 -14.90
N ARG A 460 -6.75 -8.47 -14.03
CA ARG A 460 -7.39 -9.77 -14.23
C ARG A 460 -8.82 -9.69 -14.78
N GLY A 461 -9.46 -8.53 -14.67
CA GLY A 461 -10.81 -8.25 -15.13
C GLY A 461 -10.87 -7.94 -16.64
N SER A 462 -11.84 -7.12 -17.04
CA SER A 462 -12.16 -6.83 -18.45
C SER A 462 -10.98 -6.34 -19.29
N ALA A 463 -10.02 -5.62 -18.69
CA ALA A 463 -8.90 -5.02 -19.41
C ALA A 463 -7.77 -6.02 -19.74
N GLY A 464 -7.43 -6.94 -18.84
CA GLY A 464 -6.52 -8.06 -19.16
C GLY A 464 -7.19 -9.21 -19.90
N ARG A 465 -8.54 -9.24 -19.91
CA ARG A 465 -9.34 -10.28 -20.56
C ARG A 465 -9.06 -10.42 -22.05
N SER A 466 -8.91 -9.32 -22.81
CA SER A 466 -8.64 -9.39 -24.25
C SER A 466 -7.30 -10.09 -24.56
N ILE A 467 -6.34 -10.00 -23.64
CA ILE A 467 -5.06 -10.67 -23.78
C ILE A 467 -5.22 -12.15 -23.44
N LEU A 468 -5.84 -12.46 -22.30
CA LEU A 468 -5.93 -13.83 -21.76
C LEU A 468 -6.91 -14.73 -22.54
N SER A 469 -8.02 -14.18 -23.03
CA SER A 469 -8.96 -14.90 -23.89
C SER A 469 -8.33 -15.28 -25.23
N ASP A 470 -7.45 -14.42 -25.73
CA ASP A 470 -6.84 -14.60 -27.04
C ASP A 470 -5.54 -15.43 -26.94
N THR A 471 -4.80 -15.35 -25.82
CA THR A 471 -3.51 -16.07 -25.65
C THR A 471 -3.64 -17.53 -25.19
N VAL A 472 -4.78 -17.94 -24.62
CA VAL A 472 -4.90 -19.22 -23.91
C VAL A 472 -6.06 -20.06 -24.43
N ALA A 473 -5.77 -21.06 -25.27
CA ALA A 473 -6.74 -22.09 -25.66
C ALA A 473 -6.99 -23.12 -24.54
N SER A 474 -6.20 -23.12 -23.46
CA SER A 474 -6.34 -24.06 -22.34
C SER A 474 -5.82 -23.47 -21.01
N LYS A 475 -6.76 -23.02 -20.17
CA LYS A 475 -6.65 -22.65 -18.73
C LYS A 475 -5.56 -21.60 -18.35
N PRO A 476 -5.92 -20.49 -17.70
CA PRO A 476 -4.94 -19.50 -17.25
C PRO A 476 -3.95 -20.12 -16.25
N ARG A 477 -2.65 -20.12 -16.58
CA ARG A 477 -1.57 -20.43 -15.63
C ARG A 477 -1.04 -19.13 -15.03
N PHE A 478 -1.86 -18.42 -14.27
CA PHE A 478 -1.29 -17.48 -13.30
C PHE A 478 -0.70 -18.31 -12.17
N ARG A 479 0.64 -18.42 -12.12
CA ARG A 479 1.31 -18.88 -10.91
C ARG A 479 1.43 -17.68 -9.98
N GLN A 480 0.81 -17.76 -8.81
CA GLN A 480 1.25 -16.97 -7.67
C GLN A 480 2.58 -17.57 -7.21
N ASN A 481 3.62 -16.76 -7.14
CA ASN A 481 4.84 -17.13 -6.44
C ASN A 481 4.62 -16.98 -4.94
#